data_AF-A0A428WKH3-F1
#
_entry.id   AF-A0A428WKH3-F1
#
_cell.length_a   1.000
_cell.length_b   1.000
_cell.length_c   1.000
_cell.angle_alpha   90.00
_cell.angle_beta   90.00
_cell.angle_gamma   90.00
#
_symmetry.space_group_name_H-M   'P 1'
#
loop_
_entity.id
_entity.type
_entity.pdbx_description
1 polymer ?
#
loop_
_entity_poly.entity_id
_entity_poly.type
_entity_poly.pdbx_seq_one_letter_code
_entity_poly.pdbx_strand_id
1 'polypeptide(L)'
;MSHGYATYGEDPEFSQDYYAEPAEQARRDLDELFAAVDGLRAAVEETDDRLRQNVDALTDRLDRGEGGRQEDRLDLFGRQLERLQQQVQALERAVRVADGVPQADLDDVGAETRALAAEAARWDDLHKELVTKEQRARYAEEIAHLDSARSAQAECDRGLLAVIEVLASTDRASRARGDAESRLRALTTRRRTLLDEEIPAAVEAAEQARLALREADAVEARVVPQLERAERAWHDLQVRLRTRITGALGSNALLPAWFGHALGVAPPSGTSGDAWIRTAASVLAYRVTFGVTDPALPMGPPAPDGADTTERRWTWRARLESDLDDLSL
;
A
#
# COMPACT_ATOMS: atom_id res chain seq x y z
N MET A 1 60.38 94.28 27.80
CA MET A 1 59.09 93.85 27.23
C MET A 1 59.16 92.34 27.11
N SER A 2 58.51 91.63 28.05
CA SER A 2 57.22 90.93 27.86
C SER A 2 57.41 89.58 27.15
N HIS A 3 57.42 88.48 27.93
CA HIS A 3 56.43 87.37 27.92
C HIS A 3 56.59 86.41 26.72
N GLY A 4 56.51 85.08 26.85
CA GLY A 4 56.18 84.19 27.96
C GLY A 4 56.17 82.72 27.48
N TYR A 5 56.30 81.79 28.44
CA TYR A 5 55.84 80.40 28.54
C TYR A 5 55.48 79.58 27.28
N ALA A 6 56.01 78.37 27.15
CA ALA A 6 55.41 77.15 27.73
C ALA A 6 56.22 75.88 27.37
N THR A 7 56.46 75.04 28.38
CA THR A 7 56.96 73.66 28.34
C THR A 7 55.83 72.67 28.06
N TYR A 8 56.06 71.66 27.21
CA TYR A 8 55.56 70.26 27.15
C TYR A 8 56.19 69.67 25.87
N GLY A 9 56.66 68.45 25.73
CA GLY A 9 56.85 67.29 26.58
C GLY A 9 57.74 66.33 25.76
N GLU A 10 58.55 65.54 26.44
CA GLU A 10 59.34 64.47 25.85
C GLU A 10 58.40 63.38 25.32
N ASP A 11 58.44 63.11 24.00
CA ASP A 11 57.85 61.90 23.44
C ASP A 11 58.96 60.86 23.21
N PRO A 12 58.81 59.64 23.75
CA PRO A 12 59.82 58.61 23.69
C PRO A 12 59.80 57.85 22.36
N GLU A 13 60.93 57.21 22.11
CA GLU A 13 61.25 56.28 21.04
C GLU A 13 60.07 55.40 20.58
N PHE A 14 59.86 55.40 19.26
CA PHE A 14 59.06 54.41 18.56
C PHE A 14 59.66 53.01 18.79
N SER A 15 59.10 52.25 19.75
CA SER A 15 59.31 50.80 19.83
C SER A 15 58.67 50.12 18.61
N GLN A 16 59.52 49.72 17.66
CA GLN A 16 59.20 48.76 16.62
C GLN A 16 59.05 47.36 17.25
N ASP A 17 57.86 46.98 17.72
CA ASP A 17 57.65 45.61 18.24
C ASP A 17 56.19 45.11 18.21
N TYR A 18 55.39 45.50 17.20
CA TYR A 18 53.94 45.14 17.18
C TYR A 18 53.34 44.61 15.87
N TYR A 19 54.14 44.11 14.90
CA TYR A 19 53.58 43.57 13.64
C TYR A 19 54.22 42.27 13.13
N ALA A 20 54.68 41.36 13.99
CA ALA A 20 55.31 40.10 13.54
C ALA A 20 54.43 38.83 13.64
N GLU A 21 53.39 38.81 14.49
CA GLU A 21 52.70 37.54 14.82
C GLU A 21 51.64 37.01 13.80
N PRO A 22 50.82 37.81 13.09
CA PRO A 22 49.76 37.24 12.25
C PRO A 22 50.24 36.65 10.91
N ALA A 23 51.38 37.12 10.39
CA ALA A 23 51.94 36.63 9.12
C ALA A 23 52.67 35.29 9.27
N GLU A 24 53.27 35.04 10.43
CA GLU A 24 53.91 33.75 10.73
C GLU A 24 52.88 32.66 11.04
N GLN A 25 51.78 33.01 11.71
CA GLN A 25 50.67 32.10 11.97
C GLN A 25 50.00 31.68 10.64
N ALA A 26 49.66 32.63 9.77
CA ALA A 26 49.06 32.33 8.47
C ALA A 26 49.99 31.52 7.53
N ARG A 27 51.31 31.65 7.67
CA ARG A 27 52.27 30.80 6.95
C ARG A 27 52.29 29.37 7.49
N ARG A 28 52.27 29.18 8.81
CA ARG A 28 52.16 27.84 9.41
C ARG A 28 50.86 27.16 9.03
N ASP A 29 49.75 27.88 9.04
CA ASP A 29 48.44 27.35 8.66
C ASP A 29 48.41 26.96 7.17
N LEU A 30 49.07 27.74 6.29
CA LEU A 30 49.23 27.39 4.87
C LEU A 30 50.13 26.17 4.66
N ASP A 31 51.26 26.08 5.37
CA ASP A 31 52.16 24.92 5.31
C ASP A 31 51.48 23.64 5.81
N GLU A 32 50.64 23.73 6.84
CA GLU A 32 49.82 22.63 7.35
C GLU A 32 48.75 22.20 6.33
N LEU A 33 48.11 23.16 5.65
CA LEU A 33 47.18 22.86 4.56
C LEU A 33 47.85 22.22 3.35
N PHE A 34 49.06 22.66 2.97
CA PHE A 34 49.82 22.03 1.89
C PHE A 34 50.23 20.60 2.25
N ALA A 35 50.67 20.37 3.50
CA ALA A 35 50.97 19.03 3.99
C ALA A 35 49.72 18.11 3.99
N ALA A 36 48.56 18.66 4.36
CA ALA A 36 47.29 17.93 4.30
C ALA A 36 46.85 17.61 2.86
N VAL A 37 47.05 18.54 1.92
CA VAL A 37 46.75 18.33 0.50
C VAL A 37 47.69 17.31 -0.13
N ASP A 38 48.97 17.33 0.21
CA ASP A 38 49.94 16.34 -0.27
C ASP A 38 49.68 14.96 0.36
N GLY A 39 49.25 14.91 1.62
CA GLY A 39 48.78 13.67 2.26
C GLY A 39 47.53 13.10 1.59
N LEU A 40 46.58 13.96 1.21
CA LEU A 40 45.39 13.56 0.45
C LEU A 40 45.75 13.07 -0.96
N ARG A 41 46.69 13.72 -1.65
CA ARG A 41 47.16 13.26 -2.97
C ARG A 41 47.83 11.89 -2.89
N ALA A 42 48.69 11.68 -1.90
CA ALA A 42 49.32 10.38 -1.68
C ALA A 42 48.29 9.28 -1.36
N ALA A 43 47.28 9.61 -0.54
CA ALA A 43 46.19 8.67 -0.26
C ALA A 43 45.36 8.35 -1.51
N VAL A 44 45.11 9.34 -2.37
CA VAL A 44 44.40 9.15 -3.64
C VAL A 44 45.21 8.28 -4.59
N GLU A 45 46.51 8.52 -4.74
CA GLU A 45 47.40 7.66 -5.55
C GLU A 45 47.44 6.23 -5.01
N GLU A 46 47.52 6.03 -3.70
CA GLU A 46 47.46 4.69 -3.09
C GLU A 46 46.12 4.00 -3.36
N THR A 47 45.00 4.74 -3.33
CA THR A 47 43.69 4.18 -3.69
C THR A 47 43.59 3.86 -5.17
N ASP A 48 44.16 4.68 -6.06
CA ASP A 48 44.14 4.44 -7.51
C ASP A 48 45.01 3.22 -7.86
N ASP A 49 46.18 3.06 -7.24
CA ASP A 49 47.03 1.88 -7.41
C ASP A 49 46.36 0.62 -6.87
N ARG A 50 45.65 0.69 -5.74
CA ARG A 50 44.84 -0.43 -5.24
C ARG A 50 43.67 -0.75 -6.18
N LEU A 51 43.04 0.25 -6.77
CA LEU A 51 41.97 0.05 -7.75
C LEU A 51 42.50 -0.60 -9.02
N ARG A 52 43.64 -0.15 -9.56
CA ARG A 52 44.29 -0.76 -10.73
C ARG A 52 44.68 -2.21 -10.47
N GLN A 53 45.31 -2.50 -9.33
CA GLN A 53 45.63 -3.89 -8.95
C GLN A 53 44.38 -4.76 -8.82
N ASN A 54 43.28 -4.22 -8.29
CA ASN A 54 42.02 -4.94 -8.21
C ASN A 54 41.40 -5.16 -9.60
N VAL A 55 41.50 -4.20 -10.52
CA VAL A 55 41.01 -4.31 -11.90
C VAL A 55 41.83 -5.32 -12.71
N ASP A 56 43.15 -5.31 -12.58
CA ASP A 56 44.02 -6.27 -13.25
C ASP A 56 43.78 -7.69 -12.72
N ALA A 57 43.70 -7.86 -11.40
CA ALA A 57 43.36 -9.14 -10.77
C ALA A 57 41.95 -9.63 -11.13
N LEU A 58 41.03 -8.71 -11.46
CA LEU A 58 39.68 -9.05 -11.91
C LEU A 58 39.65 -9.47 -13.37
N THR A 59 40.39 -8.78 -14.24
CA THR A 59 40.53 -9.11 -15.66
C THR A 59 41.11 -10.52 -15.81
N ASP A 60 42.17 -10.80 -15.05
CA ASP A 60 42.83 -12.10 -14.98
C ASP A 60 41.92 -13.24 -14.46
N ARG A 61 40.91 -12.91 -13.64
CA ARG A 61 39.96 -13.86 -13.07
C ARG A 61 38.74 -14.08 -13.96
N LEU A 62 38.33 -13.04 -14.69
CA LEU A 62 37.24 -13.10 -15.65
C LEU A 62 37.60 -14.03 -16.82
N ASP A 63 38.87 -14.02 -17.21
CA ASP A 63 39.45 -14.95 -18.19
C ASP A 63 39.47 -16.43 -17.71
N ARG A 64 39.28 -16.68 -16.40
CA ARG A 64 39.31 -18.04 -15.80
C ARG A 64 37.93 -18.64 -15.48
N GLY A 65 36.83 -17.93 -15.75
CA GLY A 65 35.48 -18.52 -15.78
C GLY A 65 34.94 -19.08 -14.46
N GLU A 66 34.87 -18.27 -13.40
CA GLU A 66 34.39 -18.67 -12.06
C GLU A 66 33.02 -18.04 -11.71
N GLY A 67 31.95 -18.42 -12.42
CA GLY A 67 30.60 -17.83 -12.22
C GLY A 67 30.02 -17.98 -10.80
N GLY A 68 30.36 -19.02 -10.06
CA GLY A 68 29.86 -19.23 -8.69
C GLY A 68 30.42 -18.26 -7.64
N ARG A 69 31.59 -17.65 -7.87
CA ARG A 69 32.15 -16.61 -6.97
C ARG A 69 31.60 -15.22 -7.28
N GLN A 70 30.94 -15.07 -8.42
CA GLN A 70 30.41 -13.79 -8.87
C GLN A 70 29.10 -13.47 -8.15
N GLU A 71 28.28 -14.49 -7.87
CA GLU A 71 27.06 -14.39 -7.05
C GLU A 71 27.39 -14.03 -5.60
N ASP A 72 28.33 -14.74 -4.96
CA ASP A 72 28.84 -14.41 -3.61
C ASP A 72 29.44 -12.99 -3.51
N ARG A 73 30.05 -12.51 -4.61
CA ARG A 73 30.64 -11.17 -4.68
C ARG A 73 29.59 -10.09 -4.93
N LEU A 74 28.53 -10.38 -5.69
CA LEU A 74 27.37 -9.50 -5.82
C LEU A 74 26.67 -9.32 -4.48
N ASP A 75 26.52 -10.40 -3.70
CA ASP A 75 25.96 -10.32 -2.34
C ASP A 75 26.86 -9.55 -1.37
N LEU A 76 28.19 -9.69 -1.51
CA LEU A 76 29.14 -8.91 -0.72
C LEU A 76 29.09 -7.42 -1.09
N PHE A 77 29.01 -7.10 -2.38
CA PHE A 77 28.89 -5.73 -2.85
C PHE A 77 27.54 -5.11 -2.48
N GLY A 78 26.45 -5.88 -2.52
CA GLY A 78 25.14 -5.44 -2.03
C GLY A 78 25.24 -4.99 -0.56
N ARG A 79 25.80 -5.85 0.30
CA ARG A 79 26.02 -5.52 1.73
C ARG A 79 26.95 -4.31 1.94
N GLN A 80 27.97 -4.13 1.11
CA GLN A 80 28.88 -2.99 1.18
C GLN A 80 28.20 -1.69 0.74
N LEU A 81 27.40 -1.73 -0.33
CA LEU A 81 26.62 -0.60 -0.81
C LEU A 81 25.56 -0.18 0.20
N GLU A 82 24.83 -1.15 0.79
CA GLU A 82 23.88 -0.89 1.87
C GLU A 82 24.56 -0.19 3.05
N ARG A 83 25.75 -0.65 3.46
CA ARG A 83 26.49 -0.05 4.57
C ARG A 83 26.97 1.36 4.24
N LEU A 84 27.46 1.61 3.03
CA LEU A 84 27.85 2.94 2.57
C LEU A 84 26.65 3.88 2.51
N GLN A 85 25.52 3.41 1.99
CA GLN A 85 24.27 4.16 1.94
C GLN A 85 23.79 4.54 3.34
N GLN A 86 23.82 3.60 4.31
CA GLN A 86 23.51 3.88 5.70
C GLN A 86 24.46 4.91 6.33
N GLN A 87 25.77 4.83 6.02
CA GLN A 87 26.76 5.79 6.52
C GLN A 87 26.55 7.19 5.94
N VAL A 88 26.32 7.30 4.63
CA VAL A 88 26.02 8.59 3.97
C VAL A 88 24.74 9.17 4.55
N GLN A 89 23.68 8.38 4.73
CA GLN A 89 22.44 8.85 5.35
C GLN A 89 22.64 9.33 6.79
N ALA A 90 23.44 8.62 7.58
CA ALA A 90 23.76 9.02 8.95
C ALA A 90 24.55 10.35 8.98
N LEU A 91 25.50 10.53 8.05
CA LEU A 91 26.29 11.74 7.91
C LEU A 91 25.45 12.92 7.41
N GLU A 92 24.64 12.73 6.36
CA GLU A 92 23.71 13.75 5.86
C GLU A 92 22.75 14.21 6.94
N ARG A 93 22.22 13.27 7.73
CA ARG A 93 21.36 13.60 8.87
C ARG A 93 22.12 14.37 9.94
N ALA A 94 23.34 13.95 10.28
CA ALA A 94 24.16 14.65 11.28
C ALA A 94 24.50 16.09 10.83
N VAL A 95 24.84 16.29 9.56
CA VAL A 95 25.10 17.62 8.97
C VAL A 95 23.84 18.47 9.00
N ARG A 96 22.70 17.94 8.54
CA ARG A 96 21.42 18.69 8.54
C ARG A 96 20.94 19.04 9.95
N VAL A 97 21.18 18.17 10.94
CA VAL A 97 20.88 18.46 12.35
C VAL A 97 21.82 19.55 12.88
N ALA A 98 23.11 19.50 12.53
CA ALA A 98 24.07 20.55 12.89
C ALA A 98 23.73 21.91 12.24
N ASP A 99 23.20 21.90 11.02
CA ASP A 99 22.70 23.09 10.30
C ASP A 99 21.32 23.57 10.81
N GLY A 100 20.74 22.90 11.82
CA GLY A 100 19.47 23.30 12.42
C GLY A 100 18.25 23.08 11.54
N VAL A 101 18.32 22.16 10.56
CA VAL A 101 17.19 21.85 9.66
C VAL A 101 16.04 21.25 10.47
N PRO A 102 14.81 21.81 10.38
CA PRO A 102 13.67 21.28 11.11
C PRO A 102 13.28 19.89 10.62
N GLN A 103 12.92 19.02 11.55
CA GLN A 103 12.34 17.70 11.25
C GLN A 103 10.86 17.85 10.89
N ALA A 104 10.47 17.30 9.75
CA ALA A 104 9.08 17.21 9.36
C ALA A 104 8.40 16.09 10.17
N ASP A 105 7.35 16.44 10.92
CA ASP A 105 6.45 15.45 11.48
C ASP A 105 5.39 15.10 10.43
N LEU A 106 5.53 13.93 9.79
CA LEU A 106 4.52 13.47 8.82
C LEU A 106 3.28 12.88 9.49
N ASP A 107 3.42 12.39 10.72
CA ASP A 107 2.38 11.67 11.46
C ASP A 107 1.44 12.63 12.22
N ASP A 108 1.89 13.85 12.56
CA ASP A 108 1.04 14.91 13.13
C ASP A 108 0.07 15.51 12.11
N VAL A 109 -0.97 14.74 11.82
CA VAL A 109 -2.07 15.15 10.96
C VAL A 109 -3.19 15.77 11.79
N GLY A 110 -3.74 16.88 11.27
CA GLY A 110 -4.87 17.57 11.87
C GLY A 110 -6.11 16.67 12.02
N ALA A 111 -7.04 17.08 12.89
CA ALA A 111 -8.24 16.30 13.20
C ALA A 111 -9.08 15.95 11.96
N GLU A 112 -9.10 16.84 10.96
CA GLU A 112 -9.81 16.65 9.71
C GLU A 112 -9.23 15.48 8.87
N THR A 113 -7.91 15.39 8.75
CA THR A 113 -7.25 14.29 8.02
C THR A 113 -7.44 12.95 8.75
N ARG A 114 -7.44 12.96 10.09
CA ARG A 114 -7.80 11.77 10.88
C ARG A 114 -9.25 11.34 10.67
N ALA A 115 -10.17 12.30 10.56
CA ALA A 115 -11.56 12.00 10.24
C ALA A 115 -11.71 11.37 8.84
N LEU A 116 -10.97 11.86 7.83
CA LEU A 116 -10.94 11.25 6.50
C LEU A 116 -10.39 9.82 6.52
N ALA A 117 -9.32 9.58 7.28
CA ALA A 117 -8.76 8.24 7.46
C ALA A 117 -9.75 7.28 8.13
N ALA A 118 -10.44 7.74 9.19
CA ALA A 118 -11.48 6.96 9.85
C ALA A 118 -12.67 6.67 8.93
N GLU A 119 -13.08 7.63 8.09
CA GLU A 119 -14.15 7.45 7.10
C GLU A 119 -13.77 6.42 6.03
N ALA A 120 -12.57 6.54 5.46
CA ALA A 120 -12.04 5.60 4.47
C ALA A 120 -11.85 4.18 5.05
N ALA A 121 -11.52 4.09 6.34
CA ALA A 121 -11.39 2.83 7.07
C ALA A 121 -12.72 2.05 7.18
N ARG A 122 -13.88 2.68 6.94
CA ARG A 122 -15.17 1.98 6.94
C ARG A 122 -15.48 1.25 5.64
N TRP A 123 -14.72 1.49 4.57
CA TRP A 123 -15.01 0.95 3.24
C TRP A 123 -15.13 -0.59 3.21
N ASP A 124 -14.22 -1.33 3.84
CA ASP A 124 -14.27 -2.81 3.90
C ASP A 124 -15.44 -3.31 4.74
N ASP A 125 -15.71 -2.67 5.89
CA ASP A 125 -16.81 -3.06 6.77
C ASP A 125 -18.16 -2.88 6.08
N LEU A 126 -18.31 -1.77 5.35
CA LEU A 126 -19.46 -1.50 4.50
C LEU A 126 -19.60 -2.53 3.37
N HIS A 127 -18.49 -2.96 2.75
CA HIS A 127 -18.54 -4.02 1.73
C HIS A 127 -18.96 -5.38 2.29
N LYS A 128 -18.56 -5.70 3.53
CA LYS A 128 -18.98 -6.94 4.20
C LYS A 128 -20.48 -6.98 4.51
N GLU A 129 -21.14 -5.84 4.62
CA GLU A 129 -22.60 -5.76 4.79
C GLU A 129 -23.36 -6.09 3.50
N LEU A 130 -22.74 -5.98 2.33
CA LEU A 130 -23.40 -6.24 1.06
C LEU A 130 -23.50 -7.73 0.76
N VAL A 131 -24.68 -8.16 0.32
CA VAL A 131 -24.92 -9.51 -0.16
C VAL A 131 -24.11 -9.76 -1.43
N THR A 132 -23.42 -10.90 -1.49
CA THR A 132 -22.56 -11.20 -2.64
C THR A 132 -23.38 -11.51 -3.89
N LYS A 133 -22.73 -11.43 -5.06
CA LYS A 133 -23.37 -11.75 -6.34
C LYS A 133 -23.84 -13.20 -6.39
N GLU A 134 -23.08 -14.11 -5.78
CA GLU A 134 -23.40 -15.54 -5.69
C GLU A 134 -24.64 -15.77 -4.82
N GLN A 135 -24.74 -15.07 -3.68
CA GLN A 135 -25.93 -15.14 -2.81
C GLN A 135 -27.17 -14.60 -3.53
N ARG A 136 -27.05 -13.49 -4.27
CA ARG A 136 -28.14 -12.96 -5.09
C ARG A 136 -28.56 -13.92 -6.20
N ALA A 137 -27.60 -14.58 -6.87
CA ALA A 137 -27.89 -15.58 -7.89
C ALA A 137 -28.66 -16.76 -7.30
N ARG A 138 -28.25 -17.26 -6.12
CA ARG A 138 -28.97 -18.32 -5.41
C ARG A 138 -30.42 -17.92 -5.10
N TYR A 139 -30.67 -16.72 -4.58
CA TYR A 139 -32.04 -16.26 -4.34
C TYR A 139 -32.87 -16.16 -5.63
N ALA A 140 -32.26 -15.74 -6.73
CA ALA A 140 -32.93 -15.70 -8.04
C ALA A 140 -33.28 -17.11 -8.54
N GLU A 141 -32.42 -18.10 -8.32
CA GLU A 141 -32.68 -19.50 -8.67
C GLU A 141 -33.85 -20.08 -7.88
N GLU A 142 -33.95 -19.82 -6.57
CA GLU A 142 -35.08 -20.26 -5.73
C GLU A 142 -36.41 -19.65 -6.22
N ILE A 143 -36.40 -18.40 -6.65
CA ILE A 143 -37.58 -17.74 -7.23
C ILE A 143 -37.95 -18.37 -8.58
N ALA A 144 -36.96 -18.63 -9.44
CA ALA A 144 -37.18 -19.27 -10.73
C ALA A 144 -37.66 -20.73 -10.60
N HIS A 145 -37.26 -21.43 -9.52
CA HIS A 145 -37.70 -22.79 -9.25
C HIS A 145 -39.22 -22.87 -9.05
N LEU A 146 -39.83 -21.89 -8.39
CA LEU A 146 -41.29 -21.80 -8.26
C LEU A 146 -41.98 -21.67 -9.63
N ASP A 147 -41.43 -20.84 -10.52
CA ASP A 147 -42.00 -20.68 -11.87
C ASP A 147 -41.87 -21.97 -12.70
N SER A 148 -40.77 -22.71 -12.53
CA SER A 148 -40.59 -24.03 -13.11
C SER A 148 -41.60 -25.05 -12.57
N ALA A 149 -41.84 -25.09 -11.26
CA ALA A 149 -42.83 -25.98 -10.64
C ALA A 149 -44.25 -25.70 -11.13
N ARG A 150 -44.63 -24.42 -11.26
CA ARG A 150 -45.92 -23.99 -11.83
C ARG A 150 -46.05 -24.36 -13.32
N SER A 151 -44.97 -24.22 -14.08
CA SER A 151 -44.94 -24.64 -15.48
C SER A 151 -45.12 -26.15 -15.62
N ALA A 152 -44.48 -26.94 -14.75
CA ALA A 152 -44.65 -28.39 -14.70
C ALA A 152 -46.08 -28.80 -14.33
N GLN A 153 -46.75 -28.06 -13.44
CA GLN A 153 -48.17 -28.27 -13.14
C GLN A 153 -49.04 -28.02 -14.38
N ALA A 154 -48.83 -26.90 -15.08
CA ALA A 154 -49.59 -26.58 -16.29
C ALA A 154 -49.38 -27.60 -17.43
N GLU A 155 -48.16 -28.14 -17.55
CA GLU A 155 -47.83 -29.26 -18.45
C GLU A 155 -48.61 -30.53 -18.06
N CYS A 156 -48.64 -30.86 -16.76
CA CYS A 156 -49.39 -32.02 -16.25
C CYS A 156 -50.90 -31.87 -16.49
N ASP A 157 -51.47 -30.69 -16.24
CA ASP A 157 -52.89 -30.41 -16.44
C ASP A 157 -53.28 -30.54 -17.93
N ARG A 158 -52.44 -30.04 -18.85
CA ARG A 158 -52.61 -30.25 -20.30
C ARG A 158 -52.55 -31.73 -20.68
N GLY A 159 -51.57 -32.46 -20.12
CA GLY A 159 -51.43 -33.90 -20.35
C GLY A 159 -52.64 -34.70 -19.87
N LEU A 160 -53.22 -34.33 -18.72
CA LEU A 160 -54.41 -34.99 -18.18
C LEU A 160 -55.63 -34.78 -19.08
N LEU A 161 -55.85 -33.55 -19.57
CA LEU A 161 -56.95 -33.27 -20.51
C LEU A 161 -56.82 -34.10 -21.79
N ALA A 162 -55.62 -34.16 -22.38
CA ALA A 162 -55.37 -34.97 -23.58
C ALA A 162 -55.62 -36.46 -23.34
N VAL A 163 -55.22 -36.99 -22.17
CA VAL A 163 -55.47 -38.38 -21.81
C VAL A 163 -56.97 -38.65 -21.61
N ILE A 164 -57.70 -37.75 -20.95
CA ILE A 164 -59.15 -37.88 -20.76
C ILE A 164 -59.88 -37.88 -22.11
N GLU A 165 -59.47 -37.04 -23.05
CA GLU A 165 -60.02 -36.98 -24.41
C GLU A 165 -59.84 -38.31 -25.15
N VAL A 166 -58.66 -38.92 -25.07
CA VAL A 166 -58.41 -40.25 -25.66
C VAL A 166 -59.29 -41.31 -25.01
N LEU A 167 -59.41 -41.30 -23.67
CA LEU A 167 -60.25 -42.27 -22.94
C LEU A 167 -61.75 -42.11 -23.23
N ALA A 168 -62.20 -40.90 -23.57
CA ALA A 168 -63.58 -40.63 -23.93
C ALA A 168 -63.91 -41.04 -25.38
N SER A 169 -62.93 -40.98 -26.29
CA SER A 169 -63.11 -41.21 -27.73
C SER A 169 -62.75 -42.62 -28.22
N THR A 170 -62.03 -43.42 -27.42
CA THR A 170 -61.54 -44.75 -27.81
C THR A 170 -62.26 -45.92 -27.13
N ASP A 171 -62.48 -46.99 -27.89
CA ASP A 171 -63.09 -48.22 -27.41
C ASP A 171 -62.21 -48.96 -26.36
N ARG A 172 -62.86 -49.74 -25.50
CA ARG A 172 -62.26 -50.47 -24.36
C ARG A 172 -61.22 -51.50 -24.76
N ALA A 173 -61.36 -52.10 -25.94
CA ALA A 173 -60.39 -53.09 -26.44
C ALA A 173 -59.18 -52.46 -27.15
N SER A 174 -59.15 -51.13 -27.31
CA SER A 174 -58.07 -50.46 -28.04
C SER A 174 -56.79 -50.36 -27.20
N ARG A 175 -55.64 -50.61 -27.84
CA ARG A 175 -54.31 -50.40 -27.21
C ARG A 175 -54.11 -48.95 -26.76
N ALA A 176 -54.61 -48.00 -27.54
CA ALA A 176 -54.56 -46.57 -27.23
C ALA A 176 -55.21 -46.24 -25.88
N ARG A 177 -56.29 -46.94 -25.52
CA ARG A 177 -56.93 -46.79 -24.21
C ARG A 177 -56.05 -47.31 -23.07
N GLY A 178 -55.43 -48.48 -23.23
CA GLY A 178 -54.52 -49.03 -22.22
C GLY A 178 -53.30 -48.13 -21.95
N ASP A 179 -52.74 -47.53 -23.01
CA ASP A 179 -51.65 -46.55 -22.91
C ASP A 179 -52.12 -45.26 -22.21
N ALA A 180 -53.32 -44.78 -22.53
CA ALA A 180 -53.93 -43.61 -21.89
C ALA A 180 -54.23 -43.84 -20.40
N GLU A 181 -54.74 -45.01 -20.01
CA GLU A 181 -54.97 -45.36 -18.59
C GLU A 181 -53.66 -45.41 -17.79
N SER A 182 -52.58 -45.93 -18.38
CA SER A 182 -51.26 -45.94 -17.74
C SER A 182 -50.70 -44.53 -17.57
N ARG A 183 -50.82 -43.69 -18.60
CA ARG A 183 -50.44 -42.26 -18.53
C ARG A 183 -51.29 -41.49 -17.53
N LEU A 184 -52.58 -41.78 -17.42
CA LEU A 184 -53.48 -41.14 -16.45
C LEU A 184 -52.97 -41.38 -15.02
N ARG A 185 -52.61 -42.62 -14.67
CA ARG A 185 -52.06 -42.94 -13.34
C ARG A 185 -50.76 -42.20 -13.09
N ALA A 186 -49.84 -42.20 -14.05
CA ALA A 186 -48.56 -41.51 -13.93
C ALA A 186 -48.73 -39.99 -13.73
N LEU A 187 -49.58 -39.35 -14.55
CA LEU A 187 -49.85 -37.91 -14.46
C LEU A 187 -50.61 -37.54 -13.18
N THR A 188 -51.52 -38.40 -12.71
CA THR A 188 -52.24 -38.17 -11.44
C THR A 188 -51.28 -38.22 -10.26
N THR A 189 -50.38 -39.21 -10.21
CA THR A 189 -49.33 -39.28 -9.18
C THR A 189 -48.41 -38.07 -9.25
N ARG A 190 -47.92 -37.71 -10.45
CA ARG A 190 -47.04 -36.54 -10.63
C ARG A 190 -47.72 -35.24 -10.19
N ARG A 191 -48.97 -35.03 -10.58
CA ARG A 191 -49.76 -33.85 -10.20
C ARG A 191 -49.95 -33.78 -8.69
N ARG A 192 -50.18 -34.91 -8.04
CA ARG A 192 -50.26 -34.97 -6.57
C ARG A 192 -48.94 -34.56 -5.93
N THR A 193 -47.81 -35.13 -6.35
CA THR A 193 -46.48 -34.73 -5.85
C THR A 193 -46.22 -33.23 -6.06
N LEU A 194 -46.59 -32.68 -7.23
CA LEU A 194 -46.47 -31.25 -7.50
C LEU A 194 -47.29 -30.40 -6.53
N LEU A 195 -48.56 -30.74 -6.29
CA LEU A 195 -49.47 -29.95 -5.47
C LEU A 195 -49.24 -30.12 -3.96
N ASP A 196 -48.92 -31.33 -3.51
CA ASP A 196 -48.77 -31.66 -2.09
C ASP A 196 -47.38 -31.31 -1.56
N GLU A 197 -46.33 -31.39 -2.40
CA GLU A 197 -44.93 -31.30 -1.95
C GLU A 197 -44.14 -30.20 -2.67
N GLU A 198 -43.97 -30.29 -4.00
CA GLU A 198 -43.01 -29.43 -4.73
C GLU A 198 -43.44 -27.96 -4.78
N ILE A 199 -44.72 -27.68 -5.06
CA ILE A 199 -45.21 -26.29 -5.15
C ILE A 199 -45.22 -25.62 -3.77
N PRO A 200 -45.76 -26.22 -2.69
CA PRO A 200 -45.68 -25.62 -1.37
C PRO A 200 -44.24 -25.33 -0.93
N ALA A 201 -43.32 -26.27 -1.13
CA ALA A 201 -41.91 -26.07 -0.80
C ALA A 201 -41.26 -24.95 -1.63
N ALA A 202 -41.54 -24.90 -2.94
CA ALA A 202 -41.03 -23.85 -3.82
C ALA A 202 -41.65 -22.47 -3.51
N VAL A 203 -42.92 -22.42 -3.04
CA VAL A 203 -43.55 -21.18 -2.58
C VAL A 203 -42.84 -20.64 -1.35
N GLU A 204 -42.62 -21.49 -0.34
CA GLU A 204 -41.93 -21.08 0.89
C GLU A 204 -40.51 -20.60 0.59
N ALA A 205 -39.74 -21.36 -0.19
CA ALA A 205 -38.38 -21.00 -0.59
C ALA A 205 -38.34 -19.67 -1.37
N ALA A 206 -39.26 -19.47 -2.33
CA ALA A 206 -39.34 -18.24 -3.09
C ALA A 206 -39.79 -17.04 -2.25
N GLU A 207 -40.65 -17.22 -1.25
CA GLU A 207 -41.04 -16.16 -0.32
C GLU A 207 -39.88 -15.74 0.59
N GLN A 208 -39.14 -16.71 1.14
CA GLN A 208 -37.93 -16.44 1.92
C GLN A 208 -36.87 -15.74 1.07
N ALA A 209 -36.62 -16.21 -0.16
CA ALA A 209 -35.67 -15.59 -1.09
C ALA A 209 -36.07 -14.15 -1.45
N ARG A 210 -37.36 -13.88 -1.70
CA ARG A 210 -37.86 -12.52 -1.95
C ARG A 210 -37.70 -11.62 -0.73
N LEU A 211 -37.93 -12.12 0.48
CA LEU A 211 -37.72 -11.36 1.71
C LEU A 211 -36.23 -11.00 1.86
N ALA A 212 -35.35 -11.99 1.71
CA ALA A 212 -33.90 -11.79 1.81
C ALA A 212 -33.39 -10.79 0.76
N LEU A 213 -33.90 -10.83 -0.48
CA LEU A 213 -33.56 -9.83 -1.51
C LEU A 213 -34.04 -8.43 -1.13
N ARG A 214 -35.25 -8.27 -0.60
CA ARG A 214 -35.72 -6.94 -0.14
C ARG A 214 -34.87 -6.39 1.00
N GLU A 215 -34.47 -7.25 1.94
CA GLU A 215 -33.55 -6.86 3.02
C GLU A 215 -32.18 -6.48 2.47
N ALA A 216 -31.64 -7.26 1.52
CA ALA A 216 -30.40 -6.95 0.83
C ALA A 216 -30.46 -5.60 0.09
N ASP A 217 -31.55 -5.34 -0.63
CA ASP A 217 -31.75 -4.09 -1.36
C ASP A 217 -31.87 -2.89 -0.40
N ALA A 218 -32.52 -3.08 0.76
CA ALA A 218 -32.61 -2.06 1.80
C ALA A 218 -31.23 -1.76 2.43
N VAL A 219 -30.41 -2.79 2.66
CA VAL A 219 -29.02 -2.61 3.12
C VAL A 219 -28.20 -1.90 2.05
N GLU A 220 -28.29 -2.32 0.79
CA GLU A 220 -27.56 -1.69 -0.33
C GLU A 220 -27.94 -0.21 -0.47
N ALA A 221 -29.22 0.14 -0.42
CA ALA A 221 -29.68 1.53 -0.48
C ALA A 221 -29.10 2.40 0.65
N ARG A 222 -28.83 1.81 1.83
CA ARG A 222 -28.20 2.48 2.97
C ARG A 222 -26.68 2.57 2.83
N VAL A 223 -26.06 1.52 2.32
CA VAL A 223 -24.59 1.33 2.31
C VAL A 223 -23.93 2.01 1.10
N VAL A 224 -24.53 1.96 -0.09
CA VAL A 224 -23.93 2.52 -1.32
C VAL A 224 -23.57 4.00 -1.18
N PRO A 225 -24.44 4.90 -0.66
CA PRO A 225 -24.06 6.29 -0.46
C PRO A 225 -22.93 6.48 0.56
N GLN A 226 -22.75 5.54 1.50
CA GLN A 226 -21.65 5.57 2.46
C GLN A 226 -20.35 5.06 1.83
N LEU A 227 -20.41 4.07 0.94
CA LEU A 227 -19.26 3.63 0.16
C LEU A 227 -18.72 4.75 -0.73
N GLU A 228 -19.60 5.48 -1.41
CA GLU A 228 -19.21 6.66 -2.21
C GLU A 228 -18.57 7.76 -1.34
N ARG A 229 -19.00 7.92 -0.08
CA ARG A 229 -18.37 8.86 0.86
C ARG A 229 -17.00 8.35 1.31
N ALA A 230 -16.88 7.06 1.62
CA ALA A 230 -15.62 6.45 2.04
C ALA A 230 -14.59 6.48 0.90
N GLU A 231 -15.00 6.27 -0.35
CA GLU A 231 -14.14 6.37 -1.53
C GLU A 231 -13.67 7.81 -1.77
N ARG A 232 -14.57 8.80 -1.66
CA ARG A 232 -14.18 10.21 -1.72
C ARG A 232 -13.24 10.59 -0.60
N ALA A 233 -13.51 10.14 0.63
CA ALA A 233 -12.64 10.39 1.76
C ALA A 233 -11.25 9.79 1.58
N TRP A 234 -11.16 8.59 0.97
CA TRP A 234 -9.89 7.97 0.61
C TRP A 234 -9.13 8.81 -0.43
N HIS A 235 -9.80 9.27 -1.47
CA HIS A 235 -9.17 10.13 -2.48
C HIS A 235 -8.65 11.44 -1.87
N ASP A 236 -9.48 12.12 -1.08
CA ASP A 236 -9.12 13.37 -0.40
C ASP A 236 -7.96 13.17 0.59
N LEU A 237 -7.97 12.06 1.32
CA LEU A 237 -6.86 11.66 2.20
C LEU A 237 -5.57 11.52 1.40
N GLN A 238 -5.59 10.74 0.32
CA GLN A 238 -4.41 10.50 -0.52
C GLN A 238 -3.85 11.80 -1.10
N VAL A 239 -4.70 12.71 -1.59
CA VAL A 239 -4.27 14.02 -2.09
C VAL A 239 -3.59 14.83 -0.98
N ARG A 240 -4.20 14.93 0.21
CA ARG A 240 -3.65 15.68 1.34
C ARG A 240 -2.31 15.13 1.81
N LEU A 241 -2.20 13.81 1.96
CA LEU A 241 -0.97 13.16 2.41
C LEU A 241 0.15 13.30 1.37
N ARG A 242 -0.17 13.17 0.08
CA ARG A 242 0.79 13.44 -1.00
C ARG A 242 1.28 14.89 -0.99
N THR A 243 0.39 15.86 -0.84
CA THR A 243 0.77 17.28 -0.75
C THR A 243 1.67 17.53 0.47
N ARG A 244 1.42 16.85 1.60
CA ARG A 244 2.28 16.94 2.79
C ARG A 244 3.68 16.38 2.52
N ILE A 245 3.77 15.20 1.93
CA ILE A 245 5.05 14.55 1.60
C ILE A 245 5.85 15.41 0.61
N THR A 246 5.23 15.82 -0.48
CA THR A 246 5.87 16.68 -1.50
C THR A 246 6.27 18.05 -0.93
N GLY A 247 5.47 18.61 -0.03
CA GLY A 247 5.82 19.84 0.71
C GLY A 247 7.06 19.66 1.58
N ALA A 248 7.14 18.57 2.35
CA ALA A 248 8.31 18.26 3.18
C ALA A 248 9.59 18.03 2.36
N LEU A 249 9.46 17.35 1.21
CA LEU A 249 10.56 17.16 0.25
C LEU A 249 11.00 18.49 -0.36
N GLY A 250 10.05 19.35 -0.77
CA GLY A 250 10.33 20.65 -1.37
C GLY A 250 10.96 21.65 -0.40
N SER A 251 10.65 21.58 0.89
CA SER A 251 11.28 22.39 1.94
C SER A 251 12.63 21.84 2.42
N ASN A 252 13.12 20.75 1.82
CA ASN A 252 14.34 20.04 2.22
C ASN A 252 14.39 19.68 3.72
N ALA A 253 13.22 19.41 4.32
CA ALA A 253 13.10 19.08 5.73
C ALA A 253 13.69 17.70 6.03
N LEU A 254 14.07 17.46 7.28
CA LEU A 254 14.47 16.12 7.71
C LEU A 254 13.22 15.23 7.83
N LEU A 255 13.14 14.20 7.00
CA LEU A 255 12.03 13.24 7.04
C LEU A 255 12.13 12.32 8.27
N PRO A 256 11.00 11.79 8.77
CA PRO A 256 11.00 10.79 9.84
C PRO A 256 11.85 9.57 9.50
N ALA A 257 12.42 8.94 10.53
CA ALA A 257 13.30 7.79 10.35
C ALA A 257 12.59 6.61 9.65
N TRP A 258 11.36 6.29 10.03
CA TRP A 258 10.58 5.23 9.39
C TRP A 258 10.40 5.46 7.88
N PHE A 259 10.30 6.73 7.46
CA PHE A 259 10.11 7.10 6.06
C PHE A 259 11.37 6.81 5.26
N GLY A 260 12.51 7.27 5.77
CA GLY A 260 13.81 7.02 5.13
C GLY A 260 14.18 5.54 5.05
N HIS A 261 13.86 4.75 6.08
CA HIS A 261 14.13 3.30 6.06
C HIS A 261 13.21 2.52 5.11
N ALA A 262 11.93 2.90 5.02
CA ALA A 262 10.96 2.15 4.23
C ALA A 262 10.96 2.54 2.74
N LEU A 263 11.19 3.81 2.44
CA LEU A 263 11.00 4.38 1.10
C LEU A 263 12.29 5.01 0.56
N GLY A 264 13.33 5.19 1.38
CA GLY A 264 14.50 5.97 1.01
C GLY A 264 14.29 7.48 1.15
N VAL A 265 15.33 8.24 0.80
CA VAL A 265 15.44 9.68 1.11
C VAL A 265 14.78 10.56 0.03
N ALA A 266 14.65 10.04 -1.20
CA ALA A 266 14.10 10.78 -2.33
C ALA A 266 13.41 9.82 -3.32
N PRO A 267 12.41 10.31 -4.09
CA PRO A 267 11.77 9.52 -5.12
C PRO A 267 12.77 9.13 -6.22
N PRO A 268 12.67 7.91 -6.78
CA PRO A 268 13.43 7.52 -7.96
C PRO A 268 13.05 8.38 -9.18
N SER A 269 13.98 8.54 -10.13
CA SER A 269 13.76 9.34 -11.33
C SER A 269 12.80 8.66 -12.31
N GLY A 270 12.08 9.48 -13.11
CA GLY A 270 11.14 8.99 -14.11
C GLY A 270 9.77 8.56 -13.53
N THR A 271 9.11 7.64 -14.22
CA THR A 271 7.73 7.20 -13.90
C THR A 271 7.60 6.47 -12.56
N SER A 272 8.70 5.91 -12.05
CA SER A 272 8.74 5.26 -10.73
C SER A 272 8.56 6.25 -9.58
N GLY A 273 8.84 7.55 -9.80
CA GLY A 273 8.64 8.58 -8.78
C GLY A 273 7.17 8.78 -8.41
N ASP A 274 6.25 8.67 -9.38
CA ASP A 274 4.80 8.77 -9.10
C ASP A 274 4.30 7.54 -8.31
N ALA A 275 4.79 6.35 -8.62
CA ALA A 275 4.48 5.14 -7.88
C ALA A 275 4.99 5.25 -6.43
N TRP A 276 6.23 5.69 -6.27
CA TRP A 276 6.85 5.93 -4.97
C TRP A 276 6.04 6.89 -4.11
N ILE A 277 5.61 8.03 -4.67
CA ILE A 277 4.79 9.01 -3.94
C ILE A 277 3.43 8.41 -3.53
N ARG A 278 2.80 7.61 -4.38
CA ARG A 278 1.53 6.94 -4.05
C ARG A 278 1.70 5.91 -2.93
N THR A 279 2.76 5.09 -2.98
CA THR A 279 3.07 4.12 -1.94
C THR A 279 3.38 4.85 -0.62
N ALA A 280 4.17 5.92 -0.66
CA ALA A 280 4.49 6.75 0.51
C ALA A 280 3.24 7.34 1.17
N ALA A 281 2.32 7.90 0.37
CA ALA A 281 1.04 8.41 0.87
C ALA A 281 0.16 7.29 1.45
N SER A 282 0.23 6.07 0.90
CA SER A 282 -0.54 4.92 1.37
C SER A 282 0.00 4.33 2.67
N VAL A 283 1.33 4.29 2.85
CA VAL A 283 1.97 3.97 4.14
C VAL A 283 1.59 5.00 5.19
N LEU A 284 1.63 6.29 4.86
CA LEU A 284 1.21 7.34 5.78
C LEU A 284 -0.29 7.24 6.12
N ALA A 285 -1.15 6.93 5.14
CA ALA A 285 -2.56 6.69 5.38
C ALA A 285 -2.79 5.52 6.35
N TYR A 286 -2.03 4.43 6.20
CA TYR A 286 -2.08 3.29 7.12
C TYR A 286 -1.67 3.70 8.54
N ARG A 287 -0.56 4.45 8.69
CA ARG A 287 -0.10 4.94 10.00
C ARG A 287 -1.15 5.82 10.68
N VAL A 288 -1.73 6.77 9.95
CA VAL A 288 -2.79 7.64 10.45
C VAL A 288 -4.05 6.86 10.83
N THR A 289 -4.43 5.87 10.02
CA THR A 289 -5.64 5.08 10.25
C THR A 289 -5.54 4.20 11.49
N PHE A 290 -4.40 3.55 11.69
CA PHE A 290 -4.19 2.60 12.78
C PHE A 290 -3.40 3.16 13.97
N GLY A 291 -3.10 4.47 13.96
CA GLY A 291 -2.35 5.14 15.03
C GLY A 291 -0.95 4.58 15.22
N VAL A 292 -0.26 4.20 14.13
CA VAL A 292 1.11 3.68 14.20
C VAL A 292 2.07 4.84 14.41
N THR A 293 2.73 4.85 15.57
CA THR A 293 3.72 5.88 15.95
C THR A 293 5.14 5.31 16.03
N ASP A 294 5.35 4.07 15.60
CA ASP A 294 6.67 3.43 15.67
C ASP A 294 7.68 4.20 14.79
N PRO A 295 8.85 4.59 15.35
CA PRO A 295 9.83 5.40 14.64
C PRO A 295 10.69 4.61 13.65
N ALA A 296 10.71 3.27 13.74
CA ALA A 296 11.53 2.41 12.88
C ALA A 296 10.66 1.57 11.93
N LEU A 297 9.54 1.04 12.43
CA LEU A 297 8.64 0.20 11.65
C LEU A 297 7.53 1.05 11.03
N PRO A 298 7.52 1.25 9.69
CA PRO A 298 6.53 2.09 9.03
C PRO A 298 5.10 1.62 9.29
N MET A 299 4.88 0.31 9.35
CA MET A 299 3.57 -0.32 9.58
C MET A 299 3.39 -0.89 11.01
N GLY A 300 4.33 -0.58 11.91
CA GLY A 300 4.36 -1.10 13.28
C GLY A 300 4.74 -2.59 13.35
N PRO A 301 4.64 -3.22 14.53
CA PRO A 301 4.95 -4.63 14.70
C PRO A 301 4.01 -5.51 13.85
N PRO A 302 4.50 -6.67 13.38
CA PRO A 302 3.69 -7.63 12.64
C PRO A 302 2.57 -8.20 13.51
N ALA A 303 1.66 -8.94 12.87
CA ALA A 303 0.54 -9.57 13.56
C ALA A 303 1.05 -10.52 14.67
N PRO A 304 0.51 -10.43 15.90
CA PRO A 304 0.87 -11.39 16.94
C PRO A 304 0.37 -12.80 16.58
N ASP A 305 1.03 -13.81 17.12
CA ASP A 305 0.65 -15.20 16.90
C ASP A 305 -0.82 -15.43 17.29
N GLY A 306 -1.64 -15.89 16.34
CA GLY A 306 -3.08 -16.11 16.53
C GLY A 306 -3.98 -14.92 16.21
N ALA A 307 -3.44 -13.83 15.68
CA ALA A 307 -4.26 -12.74 15.13
C ALA A 307 -5.06 -13.22 13.92
N ASP A 308 -6.26 -12.67 13.76
CA ASP A 308 -7.08 -12.90 12.58
C ASP A 308 -6.47 -12.14 11.39
N THR A 309 -5.75 -12.84 10.53
CA THR A 309 -5.10 -12.28 9.35
C THR A 309 -6.10 -11.76 8.31
N THR A 310 -7.39 -12.03 8.47
CA THR A 310 -8.46 -11.48 7.63
C THR A 310 -8.91 -10.07 8.06
N GLU A 311 -8.44 -9.58 9.21
CA GLU A 311 -8.68 -8.20 9.62
C GLU A 311 -8.11 -7.20 8.60
N ARG A 312 -8.80 -6.07 8.43
CA ARG A 312 -8.44 -5.00 7.49
C ARG A 312 -6.99 -4.52 7.67
N ARG A 313 -6.55 -4.42 8.93
CA ARG A 313 -5.20 -3.98 9.25
C ARG A 313 -4.16 -4.88 8.57
N TRP A 314 -4.33 -6.19 8.63
CA TRP A 314 -3.34 -7.14 8.13
C TRP A 314 -3.44 -7.34 6.62
N THR A 315 -4.64 -7.32 6.06
CA THR A 315 -4.83 -7.35 4.59
C THR A 315 -4.28 -6.10 3.91
N TRP A 316 -4.49 -4.91 4.49
CA TRP A 316 -3.88 -3.67 3.97
C TRP A 316 -2.36 -3.68 4.16
N ARG A 317 -1.86 -4.13 5.32
CA ARG A 317 -0.40 -4.29 5.53
C ARG A 317 0.24 -5.17 4.45
N ALA A 318 -0.33 -6.34 4.18
CA ALA A 318 0.21 -7.26 3.16
C ALA A 318 0.25 -6.63 1.76
N ARG A 319 -0.78 -5.84 1.40
CA ARG A 319 -0.78 -5.08 0.14
C ARG A 319 0.34 -4.02 0.12
N LEU A 320 0.54 -3.29 1.20
CA LEU A 320 1.60 -2.28 1.28
C LEU A 320 3.00 -2.92 1.25
N GLU A 321 3.17 -4.09 1.87
CA GLU A 321 4.42 -4.86 1.77
C GLU A 321 4.70 -5.23 0.30
N SER A 322 3.70 -5.73 -0.43
CA SER A 322 3.82 -5.97 -1.88
C SER A 322 4.12 -4.70 -2.67
N ASP A 323 3.43 -3.59 -2.40
CA ASP A 323 3.63 -2.31 -3.10
C ASP A 323 5.04 -1.73 -2.82
N LEU A 324 5.63 -2.03 -1.66
CA LEU A 324 7.00 -1.63 -1.30
C LEU A 324 8.04 -2.52 -1.99
N ASP A 325 7.81 -3.83 -2.03
CA ASP A 325 8.67 -4.79 -2.74
C ASP A 325 8.73 -4.46 -4.25
N ASP A 326 7.59 -4.12 -4.85
CA ASP A 326 7.47 -3.74 -6.27
C ASP A 326 8.24 -2.44 -6.62
N LEU A 327 8.54 -1.59 -5.64
CA LEU A 327 9.35 -0.39 -5.88
C LEU A 327 10.83 -0.69 -6.09
N SER A 328 11.29 -1.93 -5.83
CA SER A 328 12.68 -2.36 -6.02
C SER A 328 13.70 -1.37 -5.43
N LEU A 329 13.42 -0.88 -4.21
CA LEU A 329 14.27 0.07 -3.49
C LEU A 329 15.53 -0.58 -2.93
#